data_AF-A0A3N5RIR5-F1
#
_entry.id   AF-A0A3N5RIR5-F1
#
_cell.length_a   1.000
_cell.length_b   1.000
_cell.length_c   1.000
_cell.angle_alpha   90.00
_cell.angle_beta   90.00
_cell.angle_gamma   90.00
#
_symmetry.space_group_name_H-M   'P 1'
#
loop_
_entity.id
_entity.type
_entity.pdbx_description
1 polymer ?
#
loop_
_entity_poly.entity_id
_entity_poly.type
_entity_poly.pdbx_seq_one_letter_code
_entity_poly.pdbx_strand_id
1 'polypeptide(L)'
;PMASHDDTLPEHCREAIDSGIRISEFPTTLAAAQTARELGMRIIMGAPNMVRGESHSGNISARELAERRLLDGFSSDYVPMSLLHAAFELHHCLGLNLYSALSTVTTNIAEMLHLNDRGTLQEGKRADLIRVQIVEGNLPVVKSVWKNGNLVVADHH
;
A
#
# COMPACT_ATOMS: atom_id res chain seq x y z
N PRO A 1 -14.49 0.75 6.32
CA PRO A 1 -14.62 1.80 5.28
C PRO A 1 -14.86 1.17 3.91
N MET A 2 -15.48 1.89 2.98
CA MET A 2 -15.68 1.44 1.59
C MET A 2 -14.66 2.12 0.67
N ALA A 3 -14.29 1.45 -0.42
CA ALA A 3 -13.45 1.98 -1.49
C ALA A 3 -14.22 1.95 -2.83
N SER A 4 -13.97 2.93 -3.71
CA SER A 4 -14.29 2.82 -5.14
C SER A 4 -13.23 1.96 -5.80
N HIS A 5 -13.52 1.39 -6.96
CA HIS A 5 -12.64 0.47 -7.66
C HIS A 5 -12.53 0.84 -9.13
N ASP A 6 -11.32 0.77 -9.69
CA ASP A 6 -11.02 1.02 -11.11
C ASP A 6 -11.52 2.39 -11.62
N ASP A 7 -11.35 3.42 -10.79
CA ASP A 7 -11.71 4.80 -11.16
C ASP A 7 -10.96 5.22 -12.44
N THR A 8 -11.73 5.43 -13.51
CA THR A 8 -11.20 5.68 -14.85
C THR A 8 -11.41 7.13 -15.26
N LEU A 9 -12.57 7.70 -14.89
CA LEU A 9 -12.95 9.08 -15.19
C LEU A 9 -12.99 9.91 -13.88
N PRO A 10 -12.67 11.22 -13.93
CA PRO A 10 -12.87 12.14 -12.80
C PRO A 10 -14.26 12.05 -12.16
N GLU A 11 -15.27 11.80 -12.97
CA GLU A 11 -16.67 11.66 -12.56
C GLU A 11 -16.88 10.48 -11.60
N HIS A 12 -16.19 9.35 -11.80
CA HIS A 12 -16.26 8.21 -10.87
C HIS A 12 -15.81 8.61 -9.46
N CYS A 13 -14.74 9.40 -9.34
CA CYS A 13 -14.25 9.88 -8.05
C CYS A 13 -15.23 10.86 -7.38
N ARG A 14 -15.90 11.71 -8.17
CA ARG A 14 -16.93 12.63 -7.65
C ARG A 14 -18.14 11.86 -7.11
N GLU A 15 -18.64 10.90 -7.88
CA GLU A 15 -19.75 10.02 -7.47
C GLU A 15 -19.41 9.23 -6.20
N ALA A 16 -18.18 8.72 -6.11
CA ALA A 16 -17.68 8.02 -4.93
C ALA A 16 -17.68 8.93 -3.69
N ILE A 17 -17.16 10.15 -3.80
CA ILE A 17 -17.14 11.13 -2.70
C ILE A 17 -18.54 11.50 -2.23
N ASP A 18 -19.46 11.74 -3.17
CA ASP A 18 -20.88 12.03 -2.90
C ASP A 18 -21.55 10.86 -2.18
N SER A 19 -21.10 9.63 -2.45
CA SER A 19 -21.53 8.40 -1.77
C SER A 19 -20.83 8.15 -0.42
N GLY A 20 -19.97 9.06 0.03
CA GLY A 20 -19.26 8.94 1.31
C GLY A 20 -17.99 8.07 1.25
N ILE A 21 -17.58 7.61 0.07
CA ILE A 21 -16.35 6.83 -0.14
C ILE A 21 -15.13 7.77 -0.03
N ARG A 22 -14.05 7.29 0.58
CA ARG A 22 -12.82 8.09 0.82
C ARG A 22 -11.54 7.41 0.33
N ILE A 23 -11.65 6.24 -0.27
CA ILE A 23 -10.53 5.46 -0.80
C ILE A 23 -10.83 5.18 -2.27
N SER A 24 -9.89 5.58 -3.14
CA SER A 24 -9.88 5.20 -4.56
C SER A 24 -8.93 4.02 -4.71
N GLU A 25 -9.49 2.84 -4.95
CA GLU A 25 -8.73 1.63 -5.23
C GLU A 25 -8.50 1.50 -6.74
N PHE A 26 -7.24 1.38 -7.12
CA PHE A 26 -6.79 1.05 -8.47
C PHE A 26 -7.27 2.03 -9.55
N PRO A 27 -7.13 3.36 -9.38
CA PRO A 27 -7.46 4.28 -10.46
C PRO A 27 -6.68 3.90 -11.72
N THR A 28 -7.37 3.80 -12.84
CA THR A 28 -6.81 3.30 -14.10
C THR A 28 -6.22 4.41 -14.95
N THR A 29 -6.54 5.68 -14.66
CA THR A 29 -5.98 6.85 -15.35
C THR A 29 -5.37 7.86 -14.40
N LEU A 30 -4.43 8.66 -14.90
CA LEU A 30 -3.85 9.77 -14.15
C LEU A 30 -4.91 10.82 -13.77
N ALA A 31 -5.84 11.10 -14.67
CA ALA A 31 -6.88 12.11 -14.45
C ALA A 31 -7.80 11.71 -13.28
N ALA A 32 -8.18 10.43 -13.19
CA ALA A 32 -8.94 9.92 -12.06
C ALA A 32 -8.13 10.00 -10.75
N ALA A 33 -6.88 9.54 -10.75
CA ALA A 33 -6.02 9.60 -9.56
C ALA A 33 -5.78 11.04 -9.06
N GLN A 34 -5.58 12.00 -9.96
CA GLN A 34 -5.44 13.42 -9.61
C GLN A 34 -6.75 13.96 -9.02
N THR A 35 -7.89 13.66 -9.65
CA THR A 35 -9.20 14.07 -9.14
C THR A 35 -9.47 13.48 -7.75
N ALA A 36 -9.18 12.18 -7.54
CA ALA A 36 -9.30 11.53 -6.24
C ALA A 36 -8.47 12.27 -5.17
N ARG A 37 -7.21 12.62 -5.48
CA ARG A 37 -6.36 13.39 -4.58
C ARG A 37 -6.93 14.78 -4.27
N GLU A 38 -7.40 15.51 -5.29
CA GLU A 38 -7.99 16.84 -5.15
C GLU A 38 -9.24 16.82 -4.26
N LEU A 39 -10.04 15.75 -4.35
CA LEU A 39 -11.21 15.53 -3.51
C LEU A 39 -10.87 14.98 -2.11
N GLY A 40 -9.58 14.83 -1.78
CA GLY A 40 -9.12 14.35 -0.47
C GLY A 40 -9.26 12.84 -0.27
N MET A 41 -9.45 12.05 -1.33
CA MET A 41 -9.42 10.60 -1.26
C MET A 41 -7.99 10.09 -1.04
N ARG A 42 -7.90 8.93 -0.40
CA ARG A 42 -6.66 8.15 -0.30
C ARG A 42 -6.60 7.18 -1.47
N ILE A 43 -5.43 7.02 -2.09
CA ILE A 43 -5.27 6.22 -3.30
C ILE A 43 -4.45 4.98 -3.00
N ILE A 44 -4.99 3.81 -3.30
CA ILE A 44 -4.30 2.53 -3.13
C ILE A 44 -4.13 1.81 -4.45
N MET A 45 -3.00 1.12 -4.61
CA MET A 45 -2.70 0.29 -5.79
C MET A 45 -2.51 -1.17 -5.40
N GLY A 46 -2.66 -2.09 -6.36
CA GLY A 46 -2.31 -3.49 -6.14
C GLY A 46 -0.80 -3.62 -6.03
N ALA A 47 -0.30 -4.20 -4.94
CA ALA A 47 1.13 -4.44 -4.75
C ALA A 47 1.80 -5.23 -5.91
N PRO A 48 1.15 -6.21 -6.57
CA PRO A 48 1.72 -6.88 -7.74
C PRO A 48 2.05 -5.94 -8.90
N ASN A 49 1.32 -4.82 -9.03
CA ASN A 49 1.55 -3.82 -10.08
C ASN A 49 2.88 -3.08 -9.88
N MET A 50 3.31 -2.87 -8.63
CA MET A 50 4.63 -2.29 -8.33
C MET A 50 5.76 -3.28 -8.64
N VAL A 51 5.64 -4.53 -8.17
CA VAL A 51 6.71 -5.53 -8.27
C VAL A 51 7.01 -5.93 -9.73
N ARG A 52 5.99 -5.91 -10.60
CA ARG A 52 6.16 -6.25 -12.01
C ARG A 52 6.75 -5.12 -12.86
N GLY A 53 6.76 -3.88 -12.36
CA GLY A 53 7.27 -2.72 -13.10
C GLY A 53 6.42 -2.25 -14.28
N GLU A 54 5.29 -2.92 -14.58
CA GLU A 54 4.39 -2.59 -15.69
C GLU A 54 2.92 -2.65 -15.26
N SER A 55 2.12 -1.74 -15.80
CA SER A 55 0.66 -1.75 -15.71
C SER A 55 0.06 -2.72 -16.74
N HIS A 56 -0.88 -3.58 -16.32
CA HIS A 56 -1.70 -4.32 -17.28
C HIS A 56 -2.54 -3.33 -18.13
N SER A 57 -2.66 -3.62 -19.41
CA SER A 57 -3.69 -3.06 -20.29
C SER A 57 -3.60 -1.56 -20.64
N GLY A 58 -2.48 -0.88 -20.36
CA GLY A 58 -2.32 0.55 -20.64
C GLY A 58 -2.88 1.49 -19.56
N ASN A 59 -3.28 0.95 -18.41
CA ASN A 59 -3.67 1.73 -17.23
C ASN A 59 -2.45 2.41 -16.60
N ILE A 60 -2.67 3.39 -15.73
CA ILE A 60 -1.57 3.98 -14.95
C ILE A 60 -0.97 2.95 -13.97
N SER A 61 0.35 2.94 -13.85
CA SER A 61 1.06 2.03 -12.93
C SER A 61 1.18 2.59 -11.52
N ALA A 62 1.34 1.71 -10.53
CA ALA A 62 1.63 2.07 -9.16
C ALA A 62 2.96 2.83 -9.03
N ARG A 63 3.95 2.48 -9.86
CA ARG A 63 5.22 3.21 -9.96
C ARG A 63 4.99 4.64 -10.42
N GLU A 64 4.23 4.84 -11.48
CA GLU A 64 3.95 6.18 -12.00
C GLU A 64 3.17 7.02 -10.98
N LEU A 65 2.17 6.45 -10.29
CA LEU A 65 1.47 7.17 -9.22
C LEU A 65 2.40 7.51 -8.05
N ALA A 66 3.32 6.62 -7.69
CA ALA A 66 4.29 6.89 -6.63
C ALA A 66 5.30 7.99 -7.01
N GLU A 67 5.81 7.98 -8.25
CA GLU A 67 6.68 9.04 -8.81
C GLU A 67 5.99 10.41 -8.77
N ARG A 68 4.67 10.42 -9.00
CA ARG A 68 3.82 11.61 -8.94
C ARG A 68 3.30 11.95 -7.53
N ARG A 69 3.70 11.19 -6.50
CA ARG A 69 3.26 11.36 -5.09
C ARG A 69 1.74 11.23 -4.90
N LEU A 70 1.09 10.44 -5.75
CA LEU A 70 -0.34 10.13 -5.67
C LEU A 70 -0.61 8.84 -4.90
N LEU A 71 0.36 7.92 -4.78
CA LEU A 71 0.17 6.65 -4.08
C LEU A 71 0.21 6.81 -2.55
N ASP A 72 -0.83 6.34 -1.86
CA ASP A 72 -0.90 6.36 -0.38
C ASP A 72 -0.71 4.99 0.26
N GLY A 73 -1.06 3.91 -0.44
CA GLY A 73 -0.99 2.57 0.11
C GLY A 73 -1.08 1.45 -0.92
N PHE A 74 -0.87 0.22 -0.45
CA PHE A 74 -1.07 -0.97 -1.26
C PHE A 74 -2.12 -1.91 -0.69
N SER A 75 -2.87 -2.55 -1.59
CA SER A 75 -3.61 -3.78 -1.33
C SER A 75 -2.78 -4.98 -1.81
N SER A 76 -2.88 -6.13 -1.14
CA SER A 76 -2.20 -7.35 -1.62
C SER A 76 -2.72 -7.82 -2.98
N ASP A 77 -3.95 -7.41 -3.31
CA ASP A 77 -4.69 -7.95 -4.43
C ASP A 77 -4.69 -9.49 -4.34
N TYR A 78 -4.46 -10.20 -5.44
CA TYR A 78 -4.37 -11.66 -5.50
C TYR A 78 -3.03 -12.25 -5.01
N VAL A 79 -2.06 -11.46 -4.52
CA VAL A 79 -0.74 -11.97 -4.06
C VAL A 79 -0.34 -11.39 -2.69
N PRO A 80 -0.69 -12.04 -1.57
CA PRO A 80 -0.37 -11.57 -0.21
C PRO A 80 1.10 -11.20 0.04
N MET A 81 2.04 -11.98 -0.49
CA MET A 81 3.48 -11.75 -0.28
C MET A 81 4.01 -10.48 -0.95
N SER A 82 3.27 -9.91 -1.90
CA SER A 82 3.73 -8.75 -2.68
C SER A 82 3.77 -7.43 -1.90
N LEU A 83 3.08 -7.32 -0.77
CA LEU A 83 3.02 -6.06 0.01
C LEU A 83 4.39 -5.62 0.52
N LEU A 84 5.14 -6.53 1.15
CA LEU A 84 6.47 -6.23 1.67
C LEU A 84 7.42 -5.88 0.53
N HIS A 85 7.37 -6.64 -0.57
CA HIS A 85 8.17 -6.37 -1.75
C HIS A 85 7.85 -5.00 -2.36
N ALA A 86 6.58 -4.64 -2.54
CA ALA A 86 6.18 -3.36 -3.10
C ALA A 86 6.68 -2.16 -2.26
N ALA A 87 6.66 -2.27 -0.93
CA ALA A 87 7.21 -1.24 -0.05
C ALA A 87 8.75 -1.12 -0.20
N PHE A 88 9.47 -2.24 -0.31
CA PHE A 88 10.92 -2.19 -0.55
C PHE A 88 11.26 -1.67 -1.95
N GLU A 89 10.47 -2.01 -2.97
CA GLU A 89 10.64 -1.46 -4.32
C GLU A 89 10.44 0.06 -4.36
N LEU A 90 9.48 0.60 -3.61
CA LEU A 90 9.34 2.05 -3.43
C LEU A 90 10.61 2.69 -2.85
N HIS A 91 11.21 2.06 -1.84
CA HIS A 91 12.46 2.52 -1.24
C HIS A 91 13.60 2.51 -2.28
N HIS A 92 13.77 1.41 -3.01
CA HIS A 92 14.86 1.24 -3.96
C HIS A 92 14.74 2.09 -5.22
N CYS A 93 13.56 2.08 -5.86
CA CYS A 93 13.37 2.73 -7.15
C CYS A 93 13.19 4.25 -7.04
N LEU A 94 12.59 4.74 -5.94
CA LEU A 94 12.27 6.17 -5.77
C LEU A 94 13.12 6.86 -4.70
N GLY A 95 14.01 6.13 -4.01
CA GLY A 95 14.83 6.68 -2.93
C GLY A 95 14.02 7.17 -1.73
N LEU A 96 12.77 6.72 -1.59
CA LEU A 96 11.97 7.01 -0.40
C LEU A 96 12.66 6.45 0.82
N ASN A 97 12.63 7.13 1.96
CA ASN A 97 13.11 6.53 3.19
C ASN A 97 12.28 5.26 3.50
N LEU A 98 12.90 4.28 4.15
CA LEU A 98 12.26 2.98 4.38
C LEU A 98 10.99 3.08 5.22
N TYR A 99 10.93 3.98 6.20
CA TYR A 99 9.74 4.13 7.05
C TYR A 99 8.53 4.70 6.30
N SER A 100 8.74 5.66 5.40
CA SER A 100 7.72 6.21 4.50
C SER A 100 7.26 5.15 3.52
N ALA A 101 8.16 4.35 2.96
CA ALA A 101 7.80 3.26 2.08
C ALA A 101 6.98 2.19 2.82
N LEU A 102 7.39 1.77 4.02
CA LEU A 102 6.65 0.83 4.86
C LEU A 102 5.29 1.37 5.31
N SER A 103 5.13 2.70 5.45
CA SER A 103 3.84 3.30 5.82
C SER A 103 2.71 2.94 4.84
N THR A 104 3.05 2.70 3.56
CA THR A 104 2.10 2.32 2.50
C THR A 104 1.45 0.95 2.71
N VAL A 105 2.02 0.11 3.59
CA VAL A 105 1.50 -1.21 3.94
C VAL A 105 1.27 -1.38 5.45
N THR A 106 1.40 -0.29 6.22
CA THR A 106 1.26 -0.29 7.69
C THR A 106 0.37 0.86 8.15
N THR A 107 0.95 1.97 8.63
CA THR A 107 0.25 3.11 9.22
C THR A 107 -0.83 3.69 8.32
N ASN A 108 -0.52 3.95 7.04
CA ASN A 108 -1.47 4.59 6.13
C ASN A 108 -2.72 3.73 5.93
N ILE A 109 -2.54 2.41 5.85
CA ILE A 109 -3.64 1.45 5.72
C ILE A 109 -4.45 1.39 7.02
N ALA A 110 -3.78 1.35 8.18
CA ALA A 110 -4.46 1.37 9.47
C ALA A 110 -5.31 2.64 9.63
N GLU A 111 -4.79 3.81 9.25
CA GLU A 111 -5.51 5.08 9.29
C GLU A 111 -6.72 5.10 8.34
N MET A 112 -6.53 4.68 7.09
CA MET A 112 -7.61 4.56 6.09
C MET A 112 -8.75 3.66 6.57
N LEU A 113 -8.42 2.62 7.34
CA LEU A 113 -9.38 1.64 7.87
C LEU A 113 -9.88 1.97 9.28
N HIS A 114 -9.42 3.09 9.87
CA HIS A 114 -9.72 3.50 11.25
C HIS A 114 -9.31 2.47 12.32
N LEU A 115 -8.23 1.73 12.06
CA LEU A 115 -7.65 0.74 12.96
C LEU A 115 -6.61 1.40 13.89
N ASN A 116 -7.11 1.97 14.98
CA ASN A 116 -6.28 2.73 15.94
C ASN A 116 -5.34 1.83 16.77
N ASP A 117 -5.57 0.52 16.77
CA ASP A 117 -4.85 -0.46 17.59
C ASP A 117 -3.62 -1.07 16.91
N ARG A 118 -3.28 -0.69 15.67
CA ARG A 118 -2.14 -1.25 14.91
C ARG A 118 -1.50 -0.26 13.94
N GLY A 119 -0.62 -0.76 13.08
CA GLY A 119 0.03 -0.01 12.01
C GLY A 119 1.34 0.68 12.42
N THR A 120 1.63 0.82 13.71
CA THR A 120 2.90 1.39 14.19
C THR A 120 3.46 0.59 15.37
N LEU A 121 4.77 0.67 15.56
CA LEU A 121 5.47 0.16 16.73
C LEU A 121 5.38 1.20 17.86
N GLN A 122 4.37 1.07 18.72
CA GLN A 122 4.14 1.98 19.82
C GLN A 122 3.52 1.24 21.01
N GLU A 123 3.85 1.67 22.23
CA GLU A 123 3.22 1.16 23.44
C GLU A 123 1.69 1.30 23.37
N GLY A 124 0.98 0.29 23.88
CA GLY A 124 -0.48 0.23 23.87
C GLY A 124 -1.12 -0.26 22.56
N LYS A 125 -0.35 -0.42 21.46
CA LYS A 125 -0.83 -1.05 20.23
C LYS A 125 -0.62 -2.56 20.22
N ARG A 126 -1.27 -3.26 19.29
CA ARG A 126 -1.10 -4.70 19.09
C ARG A 126 0.35 -5.04 18.81
N ALA A 127 0.83 -6.10 19.45
CA ALA A 127 2.13 -6.70 19.16
C ALA A 127 2.07 -7.60 17.90
N ASP A 128 1.65 -7.00 16.78
CA ASP A 128 1.69 -7.59 15.45
C ASP A 128 2.98 -7.13 14.75
N LEU A 129 3.96 -8.01 14.63
CA LEU A 129 5.33 -7.68 14.23
C LEU A 129 5.82 -8.63 13.15
N ILE A 130 6.62 -8.12 12.23
CA ILE A 130 7.43 -8.94 11.33
C ILE A 130 8.89 -8.58 11.51
N ARG A 131 9.76 -9.60 11.60
CA ARG A 131 11.21 -9.42 11.51
C ARG A 131 11.61 -9.72 10.08
N VAL A 132 12.26 -8.75 9.44
CA VAL A 132 12.66 -8.83 8.04
C VAL A 132 14.19 -8.81 7.97
N GLN A 133 14.76 -9.69 7.13
CA GLN A 133 16.16 -9.67 6.75
C GLN A 133 16.25 -9.30 5.28
N ILE A 134 17.16 -8.38 4.95
CA ILE A 134 17.51 -8.08 3.57
C ILE A 134 18.61 -9.07 3.17
N VAL A 135 18.36 -9.85 2.11
CA VAL A 135 19.32 -10.80 1.55
C VAL A 135 19.91 -10.28 0.24
N GLU A 136 20.73 -11.08 -0.42
CA GLU A 136 21.35 -10.75 -1.71
C GLU A 136 20.29 -10.25 -2.73
N GLY A 137 20.65 -9.24 -3.52
CA GLY A 137 19.72 -8.57 -4.44
C GLY A 137 18.72 -7.62 -3.77
N ASN A 138 18.97 -7.20 -2.52
CA ASN A 138 18.08 -6.33 -1.73
C ASN A 138 16.68 -6.90 -1.49
N LEU A 139 16.53 -8.22 -1.54
CA LEU A 139 15.24 -8.87 -1.36
C LEU A 139 14.87 -8.92 0.14
N PRO A 140 13.71 -8.38 0.57
CA PRO A 140 13.25 -8.55 1.94
C PRO A 140 12.63 -9.93 2.15
N VAL A 141 13.11 -10.63 3.16
CA VAL A 141 12.63 -11.96 3.58
C VAL A 141 12.10 -11.89 5.00
N VAL A 142 10.88 -12.37 5.20
CA VAL A 142 10.28 -12.47 6.54
C VAL A 142 10.93 -13.62 7.29
N LYS A 143 11.61 -13.31 8.39
CA LYS A 143 12.28 -14.30 9.26
C LYS A 143 11.41 -14.74 10.43
N SER A 144 10.52 -13.86 10.90
CA SER A 144 9.64 -14.18 12.02
C SER A 144 8.40 -13.31 11.99
N VAL A 145 7.27 -13.87 12.43
CA VAL A 145 5.99 -13.15 12.52
C VAL A 145 5.42 -13.35 13.92
N TRP A 146 5.03 -12.25 14.55
CA TRP A 146 4.25 -12.25 15.79
C TRP A 146 2.85 -11.72 15.51
N LYS A 147 1.86 -12.38 16.10
CA LYS A 147 0.46 -11.95 16.08
C LYS A 147 -0.05 -11.85 17.52
N ASN A 148 -0.49 -10.66 17.93
CA ASN A 148 -0.87 -10.35 19.30
C ASN A 148 0.19 -10.81 20.32
N GLY A 149 1.47 -10.61 20.02
CA GLY A 149 2.59 -10.99 20.88
C GLY A 149 2.99 -12.46 20.81
N ASN A 150 2.24 -13.31 20.12
CA ASN A 150 2.55 -14.73 19.97
C ASN A 150 3.35 -14.97 18.70
N LEU A 151 4.48 -15.68 18.80
CA LEU A 151 5.25 -16.11 17.64
C LEU A 151 4.45 -17.15 16.84
N VAL A 152 4.15 -16.85 15.58
CA VAL A 152 3.36 -17.73 14.70
C VAL A 152 4.15 -18.26 13.50
N VAL A 153 5.22 -17.57 13.11
CA VAL A 153 6.18 -18.03 12.09
C VAL A 153 7.58 -17.77 12.62
N ALA A 154 8.46 -18.75 12.52
CA ALA A 154 9.87 -18.63 12.85
C ALA A 154 10.70 -19.36 11.78
N ASP A 155 11.52 -18.61 11.08
CA ASP A 155 12.58 -19.12 10.23
C ASP A 155 13.90 -19.02 11.00
N HIS A 156 14.52 -20.19 11.23
CA HIS A 156 15.73 -20.36 12.01
C HIS A 156 17.00 -20.41 11.14
N HIS A 157 16.86 -20.32 9.83
CA HIS A 157 17.96 -20.43 8.87
C HIS A 157 18.46 -19.07 8.38
#